data_AF-A0A7V7HK81-F1
#
_entry.id   AF-A0A7V7HK81-F1
#
_cell.length_a   1.000
_cell.length_b   1.000
_cell.length_c   1.000
_cell.angle_alpha   90.00
_cell.angle_beta   90.00
_cell.angle_gamma   90.00
#
_symmetry.space_group_name_H-M   'P 1'
#
loop_
_entity.id
_entity.type
_entity.pdbx_description
1 polymer ?
#
loop_
_entity_poly.entity_id
_entity_poly.type
_entity_poly.pdbx_seq_one_letter_code
_entity_poly.pdbx_strand_id
1 'polypeptide(L)'
;MNKERDVLKTEKSFFERTIVSIYKALEFIMKYIMILIIIMSIFVIIAAVYFKIYEGIGAGVFLLISSLFAYVVFFKKSKNA
;
A
#
# COMPACT_ATOMS: atom_id res chain seq x y z
N MET A 1 -36.96 -14.63 22.65
CA MET A 1 -36.53 -14.42 21.26
C MET A 1 -35.90 -13.04 20.97
N ASN A 2 -35.58 -12.19 21.97
CA ASN A 2 -34.99 -10.86 21.75
C ASN A 2 -33.48 -10.77 22.10
N LYS A 3 -33.04 -11.50 23.13
CA LYS A 3 -31.64 -11.48 23.60
C LYS A 3 -30.63 -11.95 22.55
N GLU A 4 -30.97 -12.95 21.73
CA GLU A 4 -30.07 -13.45 20.68
C GLU A 4 -29.86 -12.44 19.54
N ARG A 5 -30.87 -11.63 19.21
CA ARG A 5 -30.73 -10.56 18.21
C ARG A 5 -29.81 -9.44 18.68
N ASP A 6 -29.89 -9.07 19.95
CA ASP A 6 -29.05 -8.01 20.51
C ASP A 6 -27.59 -8.44 20.64
N VAL A 7 -27.33 -9.72 20.98
CA VAL A 7 -25.96 -10.29 20.99
C VAL A 7 -25.38 -10.35 19.58
N LEU A 8 -26.12 -10.84 18.58
CA LEU A 8 -25.70 -10.85 17.18
C LEU A 8 -25.42 -9.45 16.63
N LYS A 9 -26.21 -8.44 17.00
CA LYS A 9 -25.97 -7.03 16.63
C LYS A 9 -24.69 -6.49 17.25
N THR A 10 -24.43 -6.85 18.52
CA THR A 10 -23.25 -6.39 19.27
C THR A 10 -21.98 -7.03 18.72
N GLU A 11 -22.00 -8.33 18.43
CA GLU A 11 -20.87 -9.03 17.79
C GLU A 11 -20.61 -8.53 16.38
N LYS A 12 -21.66 -8.31 15.57
CA LYS A 12 -21.52 -7.74 14.22
C LYS A 12 -20.91 -6.34 14.25
N SER A 13 -21.32 -5.50 15.20
CA SER A 13 -20.72 -4.17 15.41
C SER A 13 -19.25 -4.25 15.86
N PHE A 14 -18.89 -5.27 16.65
CA PHE A 14 -17.51 -5.49 17.11
C PHE A 14 -16.61 -5.98 15.98
N PHE A 15 -17.12 -6.89 15.16
CA PHE A 15 -16.46 -7.37 13.95
C PHE A 15 -16.29 -6.26 12.92
N GLU A 16 -17.31 -5.44 12.66
CA GLU A 16 -17.19 -4.27 11.78
C GLU A 16 -16.10 -3.32 12.27
N ARG A 17 -16.10 -2.95 13.56
CA ARG A 17 -15.05 -2.07 14.10
C ARG A 17 -13.66 -2.69 13.99
N THR A 18 -13.52 -3.98 14.27
CA THR A 18 -12.23 -4.67 14.26
C THR A 18 -11.71 -4.84 12.83
N ILE A 19 -12.55 -5.28 11.90
CA ILE A 19 -12.20 -5.44 10.48
C ILE A 19 -11.86 -4.09 9.85
N VAL A 20 -12.64 -3.04 10.13
CA VAL A 20 -12.35 -1.67 9.64
C VAL A 20 -11.03 -1.17 10.20
N SER A 21 -10.72 -1.46 11.47
CA SER A 21 -9.43 -1.10 12.06
C SER A 21 -8.25 -1.85 11.43
N ILE A 22 -8.41 -3.15 11.15
CA ILE A 22 -7.39 -3.96 10.48
C ILE A 22 -7.16 -3.44 9.06
N TYR A 23 -8.22 -3.13 8.31
CA TYR A 23 -8.11 -2.57 6.97
C TYR A 23 -7.35 -1.25 6.96
N LYS A 24 -7.62 -0.37 7.94
CA LYS A 24 -6.92 0.91 8.09
C LYS A 24 -5.44 0.73 8.44
N ALA A 25 -5.11 -0.25 9.30
CA ALA A 25 -3.73 -0.58 9.62
C ALA A 25 -3.00 -1.16 8.38
N LEU A 26 -3.67 -1.99 7.61
CA LEU A 26 -3.14 -2.58 6.38
C LEU A 26 -2.91 -1.53 5.29
N GLU A 27 -3.83 -0.59 5.13
CA GLU A 27 -3.67 0.58 4.25
C GLU A 27 -2.44 1.41 4.65
N PHE A 28 -2.25 1.65 5.96
CA PHE A 28 -1.06 2.32 6.47
C PHE A 28 0.21 1.56 6.10
N ILE A 29 0.30 0.26 6.40
CA ILE A 29 1.47 -0.58 6.11
C ILE A 29 1.78 -0.58 4.60
N MET A 30 0.77 -0.77 3.75
CA MET A 30 0.91 -0.75 2.28
C MET A 30 1.51 0.57 1.78
N LYS A 31 1.14 1.70 2.39
CA LYS A 31 1.71 3.01 2.03
C LYS A 31 3.22 3.08 2.29
N TYR A 32 3.67 2.60 3.45
CA TYR A 32 5.09 2.59 3.81
C TYR A 32 5.89 1.63 2.94
N ILE A 33 5.34 0.45 2.67
CA ILE A 33 5.96 -0.52 1.75
C ILE A 33 6.15 0.11 0.37
N MET A 34 5.15 0.84 -0.14
CA MET A 34 5.29 1.47 -1.45
C MET A 34 6.31 2.61 -1.48
N ILE A 35 6.40 3.41 -0.40
CA ILE A 35 7.46 4.42 -0.27
C ILE A 35 8.84 3.74 -0.24
N LEU A 36 8.99 2.62 0.47
CA LEU A 36 10.22 1.84 0.48
C LEU A 36 10.59 1.32 -0.93
N ILE A 37 9.62 0.82 -1.69
CA ILE A 37 9.84 0.36 -3.08
C ILE A 37 10.35 1.50 -3.97
N ILE A 38 9.77 2.71 -3.84
CA ILE A 38 10.22 3.89 -4.60
C ILE A 38 11.68 4.21 -4.27
N ILE A 39 12.03 4.26 -2.97
CA ILE A 39 13.40 4.52 -2.52
C ILE A 39 14.37 3.47 -3.05
N MET A 40 14.01 2.19 -2.93
CA MET A 40 14.85 1.08 -3.42
C MET A 40 15.03 1.14 -4.94
N SER A 41 14.00 1.53 -5.69
CA SER A 41 14.08 1.69 -7.14
C SER A 41 15.09 2.77 -7.52
N ILE A 42 15.14 3.88 -6.78
CA ILE A 42 16.14 4.93 -6.98
C ILE A 42 17.55 4.39 -6.70
N PHE A 43 17.75 3.63 -5.62
CA PHE A 43 19.04 2.99 -5.34
C PHE A 43 19.49 2.04 -6.45
N VAL A 44 18.58 1.23 -6.98
CA VAL A 44 18.89 0.32 -8.10
C VAL A 44 19.30 1.10 -9.35
N ILE A 45 18.62 2.20 -9.67
CA ILE A 45 18.99 3.06 -10.81
C ILE A 45 20.39 3.66 -10.59
N ILE A 46 20.66 4.21 -9.41
CA ILE A 46 21.97 4.80 -9.08
C ILE A 46 23.07 3.73 -9.17
N ALA A 47 22.85 2.54 -8.62
CA ALA A 47 23.78 1.44 -8.70
C ALA A 47 24.02 0.99 -10.15
N ALA A 48 22.96 0.84 -10.95
CA ALA A 48 23.06 0.47 -12.36
C ALA A 48 23.88 1.49 -13.17
N VAL A 49 23.68 2.78 -12.91
CA VAL A 49 24.48 3.86 -13.52
C VAL A 49 25.94 3.78 -13.07
N TYR A 50 26.19 3.59 -11.77
CA TYR A 50 27.53 3.48 -11.21
C TYR A 50 28.33 2.29 -11.81
N PHE A 51 27.68 1.13 -11.94
CA PHE A 51 28.28 -0.07 -12.52
C PHE A 51 28.26 -0.10 -14.06
N LYS A 52 27.74 0.95 -14.72
CA LYS A 52 27.57 1.02 -16.19
C LYS A 52 26.74 -0.14 -16.77
N ILE A 53 25.79 -0.66 -16.00
CA ILE A 53 24.88 -1.74 -16.42
C ILE A 53 23.61 -1.09 -16.98
N TYR A 54 23.70 -0.61 -18.22
CA TYR A 54 22.63 0.16 -18.86
C TYR A 54 21.34 -0.65 -19.09
N GLU A 55 21.43 -1.97 -19.20
CA GLU A 55 20.25 -2.87 -19.25
C GLU A 55 19.44 -2.85 -17.94
N GLY A 56 20.11 -2.68 -16.80
CA GLY A 56 19.46 -2.60 -15.47
C GLY A 56 18.75 -1.27 -15.21
N ILE A 57 19.12 -0.21 -15.93
CA ILE A 57 18.49 1.11 -15.81
C ILE A 57 17.04 1.06 -16.27
N GLY A 58 16.76 0.36 -17.38
CA GLY A 58 15.40 0.21 -17.90
C GLY A 58 14.46 -0.43 -16.86
N ALA A 59 14.92 -1.51 -16.22
CA ALA A 59 14.17 -2.20 -15.17
C ALA A 59 13.95 -1.29 -13.94
N GLY A 60 14.98 -0.58 -13.48
CA GLY A 60 14.86 0.34 -12.35
C GLY A 60 13.90 1.50 -12.61
N VAL A 61 13.98 2.11 -13.79
CA VAL A 61 13.08 3.22 -14.20
C VAL A 61 11.64 2.74 -14.36
N PHE A 62 11.42 1.56 -14.96
CA PHE A 62 10.09 0.98 -15.08
C PHE A 62 9.45 0.71 -13.70
N LEU A 63 10.24 0.16 -12.76
CA LEU A 63 9.79 -0.11 -11.40
C LEU A 63 9.47 1.19 -10.63
N LEU A 64 10.25 2.24 -10.86
CA LEU A 64 9.99 3.57 -10.30
C LEU A 64 8.68 4.18 -10.84
N ILE A 65 8.47 4.16 -12.16
CA ILE A 65 7.27 4.75 -12.77
C ILE A 65 6.01 4.00 -12.35
N SER A 66 6.05 2.66 -12.36
CA SER A 66 4.92 1.83 -11.96
C SER A 66 4.56 2.00 -10.48
N SER A 67 5.56 2.08 -9.59
CA SER A 67 5.32 2.33 -8.16
C SER A 67 4.79 3.74 -7.89
N LEU A 68 5.25 4.77 -8.61
CA LEU A 68 4.68 6.12 -8.53
C LEU A 68 3.23 6.15 -9.01
N PHE A 69 2.91 5.47 -10.11
CA PHE A 69 1.54 5.39 -10.61
C PHE A 69 0.63 4.66 -9.62
N ALA A 70 1.07 3.53 -9.09
CA ALA A 70 0.34 2.80 -8.05
C ALA A 70 0.13 3.68 -6.80
N TYR A 71 1.13 4.46 -6.38
CA TYR A 71 0.99 5.40 -5.27
C TYR A 71 -0.08 6.45 -5.51
N VAL A 72 -0.13 7.01 -6.71
CA VAL A 72 -1.17 7.97 -7.09
C VAL A 72 -2.56 7.30 -7.09
N VAL A 73 -2.71 6.14 -7.74
CA VAL A 73 -4.01 5.47 -7.87
C VAL A 73 -4.57 5.03 -6.52
N PHE A 74 -3.76 4.40 -5.67
CA PHE A 74 -4.24 3.84 -4.40
C PHE A 74 -4.32 4.88 -3.28
N PHE A 75 -3.34 5.79 -3.18
CA PHE A 75 -3.24 6.67 -2.01
C PHE A 75 -3.64 8.13 -2.26
N LYS A 76 -3.54 8.62 -3.51
CA LYS A 76 -4.04 9.97 -3.84
C LYS A 76 -5.55 9.97 -4.05
N LYS A 77 -6.11 8.90 -4.60
CA LYS A 77 -7.57 8.76 -4.80
C LYS A 77 -8.33 8.56 -3.48
N SER A 78 -7.76 7.82 -2.52
CA SER A 78 -8.32 7.59 -1.17
C SER A 78 -8.57 8.89 -0.36
N LYS A 79 -7.81 9.97 -0.62
CA LYS A 79 -7.97 11.25 0.09
C LYS A 79 -9.14 12.13 -0.38
N ASN A 80 -9.74 11.84 -1.54
CA ASN A 80 -10.80 12.67 -2.16
C ASN A 80 -12.16 11.97 -2.25
N ALA A 81 -12.32 10.80 -1.62
CA ALA A 81 -13.60 10.07 -1.50
C ALA A 81 -14.06 10.11 -0.04
#